data_AF-A0A524CPV0-F1
#
_entry.id   AF-A0A524CPV0-F1
#
_cell.length_a   1.000
_cell.length_b   1.000
_cell.length_c   1.000
_cell.angle_alpha   90.00
_cell.angle_beta   90.00
_cell.angle_gamma   90.00
#
_symmetry.space_group_name_H-M   'P 1'
#
loop_
_entity.id
_entity.type
_entity.pdbx_description
1 polymer ?
#
loop_
_entity_poly.entity_id
_entity_poly.type
_entity_poly.pdbx_seq_one_letter_code
_entity_poly.pdbx_strand_id
1 'polypeptide(L)'
;MNGLLPRLLSFENNCKKKGFIMELVSKVNEKKSKSEEFQSKYLKNLLPQVFRTEGDMVNFDPRKIKQSIIKETHLDSESADKITEIVVRRIISSGIKFLSGPHIREIVCSVLSEQHFEDERKLYTRIGMPLMDYEAILEKGINENANQDMNPESIHHWAANRISDEYALLRILNSEESKAHLYGDIHIHMLRY
;
A
#
# COMPACT_ATOMS: atom_id res chain seq x y z
N MET A 1 -25.83 -74.86 -21.35
CA MET A 1 -24.80 -74.21 -20.52
C MET A 1 -24.14 -73.14 -21.36
N ASN A 2 -24.32 -71.85 -21.06
CA ASN A 2 -23.44 -70.73 -21.45
C ASN A 2 -24.17 -69.41 -21.16
N GLY A 3 -23.74 -68.67 -20.13
CA GLY A 3 -24.37 -67.39 -19.81
C GLY A 3 -23.75 -66.55 -18.68
N LEU A 4 -22.53 -66.84 -18.21
CA LEU A 4 -21.94 -66.14 -17.05
C LEU A 4 -20.59 -65.43 -17.31
N LEU A 5 -19.99 -65.55 -18.50
CA LEU A 5 -18.68 -64.95 -18.79
C LEU A 5 -18.64 -63.44 -19.19
N PRO A 6 -19.68 -62.79 -19.77
CA PRO A 6 -19.54 -61.39 -20.22
C PRO A 6 -19.51 -60.35 -19.09
N ARG A 7 -20.09 -60.65 -17.92
CA ARG A 7 -20.30 -59.65 -16.85
C ARG A 7 -19.06 -59.42 -15.99
N LEU A 8 -18.27 -60.45 -15.70
CA LEU A 8 -17.05 -60.36 -14.89
C LEU A 8 -15.93 -59.57 -15.60
N LEU A 9 -15.72 -59.81 -16.90
CA LEU A 9 -14.75 -59.06 -17.72
C LEU A 9 -15.08 -57.55 -17.80
N SER A 10 -16.38 -57.20 -17.83
CA SER A 10 -16.81 -55.80 -17.85
C SER A 10 -16.61 -55.08 -16.51
N PHE A 11 -16.68 -55.81 -15.39
CA PHE A 11 -16.50 -55.28 -14.04
C PHE A 11 -15.01 -55.06 -13.70
N GLU A 12 -14.14 -56.02 -14.01
CA GLU A 12 -12.70 -55.89 -13.79
C GLU A 12 -12.08 -54.76 -14.61
N ASN A 13 -12.52 -54.60 -15.86
CA ASN A 13 -12.08 -53.50 -16.71
C ASN A 13 -12.54 -52.13 -16.20
N ASN A 14 -13.71 -52.04 -15.54
CA ASN A 14 -14.20 -50.80 -14.96
C ASN A 14 -13.46 -50.41 -13.66
N CYS A 15 -13.10 -51.39 -12.82
CA CYS A 15 -12.27 -51.16 -11.63
C CYS A 15 -10.84 -50.73 -11.97
N LYS A 16 -10.20 -51.37 -12.96
CA LYS A 16 -8.86 -50.97 -13.44
C LYS A 16 -8.87 -49.56 -14.04
N LYS A 17 -9.92 -49.20 -14.79
CA LYS A 17 -10.07 -47.87 -15.39
C LYS A 17 -10.33 -46.77 -14.34
N LYS A 18 -11.12 -47.06 -13.30
CA LYS A 18 -11.30 -46.15 -12.14
C LYS A 18 -10.01 -45.94 -11.34
N GLY A 19 -9.22 -47.00 -11.12
CA GLY A 19 -7.92 -46.91 -10.43
C GLY A 19 -6.92 -46.02 -11.18
N PHE A 20 -6.84 -46.17 -12.50
CA PHE A 20 -5.95 -45.37 -13.35
C PHE A 20 -6.34 -43.88 -13.39
N ILE A 21 -7.64 -43.58 -13.39
CA ILE A 21 -8.14 -42.18 -13.34
C ILE A 21 -7.80 -41.54 -11.99
N MET A 22 -7.97 -42.24 -10.86
CA MET A 22 -7.60 -41.72 -9.53
C MET A 22 -6.09 -41.47 -9.41
N GLU A 23 -5.25 -42.33 -9.99
CA GLU A 23 -3.79 -42.17 -10.01
C GLU A 23 -3.35 -40.97 -10.86
N LEU A 24 -4.00 -40.73 -12.00
CA LEU A 24 -3.76 -39.55 -12.83
C LEU A 24 -4.18 -38.25 -12.13
N VAL A 25 -5.35 -38.24 -11.49
CA VAL A 25 -5.83 -37.06 -10.73
C VAL A 25 -4.90 -36.73 -9.57
N SER A 26 -4.42 -37.73 -8.84
CA SER A 26 -3.46 -37.53 -7.75
C SER A 26 -2.11 -37.00 -8.26
N LYS A 27 -1.56 -37.56 -9.35
CA LYS A 27 -0.33 -37.05 -9.99
C LYS A 27 -0.49 -35.62 -10.53
N VAL A 28 -1.66 -35.26 -11.04
CA VAL A 28 -1.96 -33.88 -11.50
C VAL A 28 -2.03 -32.93 -10.31
N ASN A 29 -2.71 -33.31 -9.23
CA ASN A 29 -2.79 -32.50 -8.01
C ASN A 29 -1.42 -32.32 -7.35
N GLU A 30 -0.58 -33.36 -7.33
CA GLU A 30 0.76 -33.32 -6.75
C GLU A 30 1.74 -32.46 -7.59
N LYS A 31 1.60 -32.45 -8.91
CA LYS A 31 2.32 -31.51 -9.78
C LYS A 31 1.85 -30.07 -9.57
N LYS A 32 0.54 -29.86 -9.41
CA LYS A 32 -0.04 -28.53 -9.17
C LYS A 32 0.42 -27.96 -7.82
N SER A 33 0.37 -28.76 -6.76
CA SER A 33 0.84 -28.35 -5.43
C SER A 33 2.34 -28.03 -5.41
N LYS A 34 3.19 -28.84 -6.06
CA LYS A 34 4.63 -28.53 -6.20
C LYS A 34 4.90 -27.25 -6.98
N SER A 35 4.11 -26.96 -8.03
CA SER A 35 4.25 -25.73 -8.80
C SER A 35 3.84 -24.48 -7.99
N GLU A 36 2.77 -24.60 -7.19
CA GLU A 36 2.30 -23.54 -6.29
C GLU A 36 3.28 -23.28 -5.14
N GLU A 37 3.88 -24.34 -4.58
CA GLU A 37 4.91 -24.25 -3.54
C GLU A 37 6.22 -23.63 -4.06
N PHE A 38 6.64 -24.01 -5.26
CA PHE A 38 7.82 -23.44 -5.92
C PHE A 38 7.63 -21.95 -6.26
N GLN A 39 6.47 -21.59 -6.83
CA GLN A 39 6.09 -20.19 -7.10
C GLN A 39 6.02 -19.37 -5.80
N SER A 40 5.42 -19.92 -4.74
CA SER A 40 5.35 -19.30 -3.42
C SER A 40 6.74 -19.03 -2.82
N LYS A 41 7.68 -19.98 -2.96
CA LYS A 41 9.06 -19.82 -2.49
C LYS A 41 9.82 -18.75 -3.26
N TYR A 42 9.65 -18.68 -4.59
CA TYR A 42 10.28 -17.65 -5.42
C TYR A 42 9.71 -16.25 -5.12
N LEU A 43 8.38 -16.13 -5.02
CA LEU A 43 7.72 -14.87 -4.67
C LEU A 43 8.13 -14.36 -3.28
N LYS A 44 8.32 -15.25 -2.31
CA LYS A 44 8.86 -14.88 -0.98
C LYS A 44 10.26 -14.28 -1.03
N ASN A 45 11.08 -14.65 -2.02
CA ASN A 45 12.43 -14.13 -2.17
C ASN A 45 12.49 -12.83 -2.99
N LEU A 46 11.47 -12.55 -3.81
CA LEU A 46 11.39 -11.31 -4.60
C LEU A 46 10.81 -10.13 -3.80
N LEU A 47 9.96 -10.42 -2.80
CA LEU A 47 9.31 -9.39 -2.01
C LEU A 47 10.17 -9.01 -0.80
N PRO A 48 10.36 -7.70 -0.53
CA PRO A 48 11.16 -7.25 0.60
C PRO A 48 10.46 -7.53 1.94
N GLN A 49 11.22 -7.39 3.02
CA GLN A 49 10.62 -7.33 4.36
C GLN A 49 10.14 -5.93 4.67
N VAL A 50 9.07 -5.83 5.47
CA VAL A 50 8.50 -4.56 5.90
C VAL A 50 8.77 -4.37 7.39
N PHE A 51 9.43 -3.27 7.74
CA PHE A 51 9.54 -2.80 9.11
C PHE A 51 8.28 -2.03 9.49
N ARG A 52 7.60 -2.51 10.53
CA ARG A 52 6.48 -1.79 11.11
C ARG A 52 6.95 -0.82 12.17
N THR A 53 6.11 0.14 12.46
CA THR A 53 6.29 1.10 13.55
C THR A 53 6.39 0.42 14.93
N GLU A 54 5.81 -0.78 15.08
CA GLU A 54 5.86 -1.60 16.30
C GLU A 54 7.23 -2.29 16.52
N GLY A 55 8.17 -2.14 15.58
CA GLY A 55 9.54 -2.67 15.68
C GLY A 55 9.69 -4.10 15.16
N ASP A 56 8.61 -4.75 14.71
CA ASP A 56 8.63 -6.07 14.10
C ASP A 56 8.88 -6.02 12.58
N MET A 57 9.58 -7.04 12.08
CA MET A 57 9.72 -7.31 10.65
C MET A 57 8.66 -8.31 10.20
N VAL A 58 7.89 -7.93 9.19
CA VAL A 58 6.87 -8.80 8.60
C VAL A 58 7.09 -8.98 7.11
N ASN A 59 6.54 -10.07 6.57
CA ASN A 59 6.50 -10.29 5.14
C ASN A 59 5.63 -9.22 4.47
N PHE A 60 6.11 -8.70 3.33
CA PHE A 60 5.35 -7.77 2.50
C PHE A 60 4.09 -8.45 1.95
N ASP A 61 2.93 -7.83 2.17
CA ASP A 61 1.64 -8.30 1.66
C ASP A 61 1.03 -7.22 0.75
N PRO A 62 1.05 -7.42 -0.58
CA PRO A 62 0.45 -6.49 -1.54
C PRO A 62 -1.02 -6.15 -1.26
N ARG A 63 -1.77 -7.08 -0.64
CA ARG A 63 -3.20 -6.89 -0.36
C ARG A 63 -3.43 -5.73 0.60
N LYS A 64 -2.48 -5.45 1.50
CA LYS A 64 -2.56 -4.32 2.42
C LYS A 64 -2.47 -2.98 1.71
N ILE A 65 -1.69 -2.89 0.63
CA ILE A 65 -1.60 -1.68 -0.21
C ILE A 65 -2.95 -1.42 -0.86
N LYS A 66 -3.50 -2.42 -1.56
CA LYS A 66 -4.83 -2.32 -2.17
C LYS A 66 -5.90 -1.88 -1.16
N GLN A 67 -5.94 -2.54 -0.01
CA GLN A 67 -6.91 -2.23 1.05
C GLN A 67 -6.77 -0.79 1.57
N SER A 68 -5.54 -0.32 1.77
CA SER A 68 -5.28 1.05 2.21
C SER A 68 -5.68 2.07 1.14
N ILE A 69 -5.38 1.82 -0.14
CA ILE A 69 -5.83 2.68 -1.25
C ILE A 69 -7.35 2.79 -1.25
N ILE A 70 -8.08 1.68 -1.29
CA ILE A 70 -9.56 1.69 -1.33
C ILE A 70 -10.13 2.40 -0.10
N LYS A 71 -9.59 2.11 1.09
CA LYS A 71 -10.08 2.65 2.36
C LYS A 71 -9.94 4.18 2.43
N GLU A 72 -8.81 4.71 1.98
CA GLU A 72 -8.47 6.13 2.19
C GLU A 72 -8.85 7.02 1.01
N THR A 73 -8.85 6.47 -0.21
CA THR A 73 -9.09 7.25 -1.44
C THR A 73 -10.47 7.01 -2.06
N HIS A 74 -11.17 5.96 -1.63
CA HIS A 74 -12.43 5.51 -2.24
C HIS A 74 -12.34 5.10 -3.73
N LEU A 75 -11.12 4.84 -4.22
CA LEU A 75 -10.91 4.23 -5.54
C LEU A 75 -11.68 2.92 -5.70
N ASP A 76 -12.18 2.68 -6.91
CA ASP A 76 -12.80 1.42 -7.26
C ASP A 76 -11.79 0.27 -7.22
N SER A 77 -12.28 -0.95 -7.04
CA SER A 77 -11.39 -2.11 -6.88
C SER A 77 -10.50 -2.36 -8.10
N GLU A 78 -10.96 -2.08 -9.31
CA GLU A 78 -10.20 -2.35 -10.54
C GLU A 78 -9.03 -1.38 -10.66
N SER A 79 -9.28 -0.09 -10.45
CA SER A 79 -8.22 0.92 -10.44
C SER A 79 -7.24 0.70 -9.29
N ALA A 80 -7.72 0.36 -8.10
CA ALA A 80 -6.86 0.04 -6.95
C ALA A 80 -5.97 -1.19 -7.22
N ASP A 81 -6.47 -2.20 -7.95
CA ASP A 81 -5.68 -3.35 -8.39
C ASP A 81 -4.55 -2.94 -9.34
N LYS A 82 -4.85 -2.11 -10.35
CA LYS A 82 -3.86 -1.61 -11.30
C LYS A 82 -2.75 -0.80 -10.61
N ILE A 83 -3.12 0.12 -9.72
CA ILE A 83 -2.16 0.90 -8.94
C ILE A 83 -1.30 0.00 -8.06
N THR A 84 -1.91 -0.96 -7.37
CA THR A 84 -1.18 -1.92 -6.52
C THR A 84 -0.18 -2.73 -7.34
N GLU A 85 -0.55 -3.19 -8.53
CA GLU A 85 0.37 -3.93 -9.41
C GLU A 85 1.59 -3.10 -9.80
N ILE A 86 1.40 -1.84 -10.19
CA ILE A 86 2.50 -0.93 -10.54
C ILE A 86 3.43 -0.71 -9.35
N VAL A 87 2.85 -0.46 -8.16
CA VAL A 87 3.61 -0.26 -6.92
C VAL A 87 4.44 -1.49 -6.57
N VAL A 88 3.86 -2.70 -6.65
CA VAL A 88 4.55 -3.95 -6.36
C VAL A 88 5.69 -4.19 -7.35
N ARG A 89 5.45 -3.98 -8.65
CA ARG A 89 6.50 -4.09 -9.68
C ARG A 89 7.65 -3.13 -9.40
N ARG A 90 7.34 -1.88 -9.01
CA ARG A 90 8.36 -0.88 -8.66
C ARG A 90 9.17 -1.30 -7.45
N ILE A 91 8.51 -1.75 -6.39
CA ILE A 91 9.16 -2.27 -5.18
C ILE A 91 10.12 -3.42 -5.52
N ILE A 92 9.68 -4.41 -6.30
CA ILE A 92 10.52 -5.54 -6.72
C ILE A 92 11.72 -5.04 -7.56
N SER A 93 11.47 -4.16 -8.52
CA SER A 93 12.53 -3.64 -9.42
C SER A 93 13.56 -2.76 -8.71
N SER A 94 13.19 -2.15 -7.58
CA SER A 94 14.07 -1.24 -6.83
C SER A 94 15.21 -1.96 -6.10
N GLY A 95 15.09 -3.28 -5.87
CA GLY A 95 16.08 -4.05 -5.11
C GLY A 95 16.19 -3.63 -3.63
N ILE A 96 15.23 -2.84 -3.13
CA ILE A 96 15.19 -2.42 -1.73
C ILE A 96 15.02 -3.67 -0.86
N LYS A 97 15.92 -3.87 0.11
CA LYS A 97 15.86 -5.02 1.03
C LYS A 97 14.77 -4.87 2.10
N PHE A 98 14.52 -3.64 2.50
CA PHE A 98 13.66 -3.30 3.61
C PHE A 98 12.85 -2.04 3.35
N LEU A 99 11.54 -2.12 3.58
CA LEU A 99 10.62 -1.00 3.42
C LEU A 99 9.95 -0.65 4.75
N SER A 100 9.76 0.65 4.99
CA SER A 100 8.91 1.14 6.06
C SER A 100 7.51 1.48 5.52
N GLY A 101 6.52 1.59 6.40
CA GLY A 101 5.19 2.09 6.02
C GLY A 101 5.22 3.43 5.28
N PRO A 102 5.97 4.45 5.77
CA PRO A 102 6.16 5.72 5.06
C PRO A 102 6.74 5.57 3.65
N HIS A 103 7.78 4.75 3.46
CA HIS A 103 8.36 4.53 2.13
C HIS A 103 7.36 3.90 1.16
N ILE A 104 6.56 2.93 1.63
CA ILE A 104 5.51 2.33 0.79
C ILE A 104 4.49 3.41 0.38
N ARG A 105 4.09 4.27 1.33
CA ARG A 105 3.14 5.35 1.05
C ARG A 105 3.68 6.35 0.03
N GLU A 106 4.93 6.74 0.12
CA GLU A 106 5.61 7.61 -0.85
C GLU A 106 5.59 7.00 -2.27
N ILE A 107 5.89 5.71 -2.39
CA ILE A 107 5.84 5.00 -3.68
C ILE A 107 4.42 5.00 -4.24
N VAL A 108 3.41 4.74 -3.40
CA VAL A 108 2.00 4.76 -3.82
C VAL A 108 1.58 6.16 -4.28
N CYS A 109 1.93 7.22 -3.53
CA CYS A 109 1.65 8.60 -3.94
C CYS A 109 2.30 8.96 -5.27
N SER A 110 3.54 8.52 -5.52
CA SER A 110 4.21 8.71 -6.80
C SER A 110 3.43 8.04 -7.93
N VAL A 111 3.02 6.79 -7.74
CA VAL A 111 2.25 6.04 -8.75
C VAL A 111 0.88 6.67 -9.01
N LEU A 112 0.15 7.09 -7.97
CA LEU A 112 -1.13 7.79 -8.14
C LEU A 112 -0.97 9.07 -8.98
N SER A 113 0.09 9.85 -8.72
CA SER A 113 0.38 11.07 -9.50
C SER A 113 0.72 10.73 -10.97
N GLU A 114 1.56 9.73 -11.20
CA GLU A 114 1.94 9.26 -12.54
C GLU A 114 0.76 8.73 -13.35
N GLN A 115 -0.28 8.26 -12.67
CA GLN A 115 -1.51 7.75 -13.28
C GLN A 115 -2.65 8.79 -13.29
N HIS A 116 -2.35 10.05 -12.99
CA HIS A 116 -3.28 11.19 -12.99
C HIS A 116 -4.44 11.09 -11.98
N PHE A 117 -4.27 10.33 -10.90
CA PHE A 117 -5.18 10.28 -9.75
C PHE A 117 -4.81 11.34 -8.71
N GLU A 118 -4.86 12.62 -9.10
CA GLU A 118 -4.37 13.72 -8.27
C GLU A 118 -5.22 13.94 -7.01
N ASP A 119 -6.54 13.77 -7.09
CA ASP A 119 -7.42 13.95 -5.94
C ASP A 119 -7.24 12.82 -4.93
N GLU A 120 -7.14 11.58 -5.38
CA GLU A 120 -6.84 10.43 -4.54
C GLU A 120 -5.45 10.51 -3.94
N ARG A 121 -4.48 11.02 -4.70
CA ARG A 121 -3.14 11.30 -4.19
C ARG A 121 -3.17 12.33 -3.06
N LYS A 122 -4.01 13.36 -3.12
CA LYS A 122 -4.21 14.29 -1.98
C LYS A 122 -4.74 13.55 -0.75
N LEU A 123 -5.74 12.67 -0.92
CA LEU A 123 -6.29 11.87 0.18
C LEU A 123 -5.27 10.91 0.78
N TYR A 124 -4.44 10.32 -0.07
CA TYR A 124 -3.38 9.40 0.32
C TYR A 124 -2.12 10.11 0.80
N THR A 125 -2.07 11.45 0.80
CA THR A 125 -0.91 12.19 1.31
C THR A 125 -0.87 12.11 2.83
N ARG A 126 0.35 12.04 3.39
CA ARG A 126 0.56 12.17 4.83
C ARG A 126 0.84 13.64 5.14
N ILE A 127 0.10 14.20 6.08
CA ILE A 127 0.34 15.54 6.61
C ILE A 127 1.38 15.50 7.73
N GLY A 128 2.26 16.50 7.79
CA GLY A 128 3.37 16.54 8.74
C GLY A 128 4.35 17.66 8.43
N MET A 129 5.59 17.49 8.89
CA MET A 129 6.67 18.40 8.49
C MET A 129 7.98 17.66 8.29
N PRO A 130 8.87 18.19 7.43
CA PRO A 130 10.23 17.68 7.30
C PRO A 130 10.96 17.68 8.64
N LEU A 131 11.78 16.65 8.88
CA LEU A 131 12.56 16.53 10.11
C LEU A 131 13.45 17.76 10.34
N MET A 132 14.15 18.20 9.29
CA MET A 132 15.03 19.38 9.35
C MET A 132 14.27 20.65 9.74
N ASP A 133 13.04 20.83 9.24
CA ASP A 133 12.23 22.00 9.56
C ASP A 133 11.81 21.97 11.04
N TYR A 134 11.44 20.79 11.55
CA TYR A 134 11.11 20.64 12.96
C TYR A 134 12.34 20.87 13.87
N GLU A 135 13.49 20.31 13.52
CA GLU A 135 14.76 20.53 14.23
C GLU A 135 15.14 22.01 14.25
N ALA A 136 14.96 22.73 13.14
CA ALA A 136 15.21 24.17 13.10
C ALA A 136 14.32 24.94 14.10
N ILE A 137 13.06 24.55 14.27
CA ILE A 137 12.15 25.13 15.27
C ILE A 137 12.63 24.82 16.69
N LEU A 138 13.12 23.60 16.94
CA LEU A 138 13.64 23.20 18.24
C LEU A 138 14.91 23.97 18.62
N GLU A 139 15.83 24.15 17.68
CA GLU A 139 17.16 24.69 17.94
C GLU A 139 17.19 26.23 17.91
N LYS A 140 16.60 26.81 16.86
CA LYS A 140 16.66 28.26 16.60
C LYS A 140 15.41 28.97 17.08
N GLY A 141 14.31 28.23 17.13
CA GLY A 141 13.01 28.80 17.38
C GLY A 141 12.47 29.63 16.22
N ILE A 142 11.22 30.04 16.33
CA ILE A 142 10.53 30.87 15.33
C ILE A 142 10.36 32.27 15.88
N ASN A 143 10.87 33.27 15.14
CA ASN A 143 10.83 34.67 15.55
C ASN A 143 9.70 35.42 14.81
N GLU A 144 8.50 34.82 14.77
CA GLU A 144 7.31 35.46 14.18
C GLU A 144 6.64 36.45 15.13
N ASN A 145 6.85 36.32 16.44
CA ASN A 145 6.27 37.20 17.45
C ASN A 145 7.28 37.50 18.57
N ALA A 146 7.70 38.76 18.68
CA ALA A 146 8.67 39.21 19.68
C ALA A 146 8.17 39.04 21.14
N ASN A 147 6.86 38.81 21.33
CA ASN A 147 6.24 38.61 22.64
C ASN A 147 6.08 37.14 23.03
N GLN A 148 6.46 36.19 22.16
CA GLN A 148 6.25 34.77 22.42
C GLN A 148 7.54 34.11 22.90
N ASP A 149 7.51 33.59 24.12
CA ASP A 149 8.62 32.82 24.66
C ASP A 149 8.75 31.47 23.94
N MET A 150 10.00 31.13 23.59
CA MET A 150 10.35 29.86 22.99
C MET A 150 10.34 28.76 24.06
N ASN A 151 9.20 28.13 24.24
CA ASN A 151 9.03 27.02 25.17
C ASN A 151 8.46 25.79 24.43
N PRO A 152 8.47 24.60 25.05
CA PRO A 152 7.95 23.39 24.41
C PRO A 152 6.49 23.49 23.95
N GLU A 153 5.67 24.26 24.65
CA GLU A 153 4.26 24.50 24.29
C GLU A 153 4.14 25.32 23.01
N SER A 154 4.93 26.39 22.88
CA SER A 154 5.05 27.20 21.66
C SER A 154 5.48 26.33 20.48
N ILE A 155 6.50 25.49 20.65
CA ILE A 155 6.99 24.58 19.60
C ILE A 155 5.89 23.61 19.16
N HIS A 156 5.19 22.98 20.12
CA HIS A 156 4.06 22.10 19.80
C HIS A 156 2.94 22.84 19.06
N HIS A 157 2.63 24.06 19.48
CA HIS A 157 1.63 24.91 18.82
C HIS A 157 2.03 25.22 17.37
N TRP A 158 3.31 25.53 17.11
CA TRP A 158 3.81 25.74 15.75
C TRP A 158 3.70 24.51 14.87
N ALA A 159 4.10 23.34 15.38
CA ALA A 159 3.98 22.09 14.65
C ALA A 159 2.51 21.74 14.36
N ALA A 160 1.63 21.91 15.33
CA ALA A 160 0.19 21.70 15.17
C ALA A 160 -0.40 22.64 14.10
N ASN A 161 -0.07 23.93 14.15
CA ASN A 161 -0.50 24.91 13.16
C ASN A 161 -0.08 24.53 11.75
N ARG A 162 1.16 24.05 11.57
CA ARG A 162 1.66 23.64 10.26
C ARG A 162 0.88 22.46 9.69
N ILE A 163 0.52 21.51 10.55
CA ILE A 163 -0.30 20.34 10.19
C ILE A 163 -1.74 20.78 9.84
N SER A 164 -2.33 21.67 10.64
CA SER A 164 -3.67 22.23 10.37
C SER A 164 -3.71 22.97 9.04
N ASP A 165 -2.71 23.82 8.76
CA ASP A 165 -2.59 24.55 7.49
C ASP A 165 -2.53 23.57 6.30
N GLU A 166 -1.72 22.52 6.40
CA GLU A 166 -1.61 21.51 5.34
C GLU A 166 -2.91 20.73 5.15
N TYR A 167 -3.59 20.35 6.23
CA TYR A 167 -4.90 19.71 6.16
C TYR A 167 -5.94 20.60 5.50
N ALA A 168 -5.99 21.89 5.84
CA ALA A 168 -6.93 22.83 5.26
C ALA A 168 -6.72 22.97 3.74
N LEU A 169 -5.46 23.10 3.31
CA LEU A 169 -5.10 23.19 1.88
C LEU A 169 -5.44 21.93 1.08
N LEU A 170 -5.33 20.75 1.71
CA LEU A 170 -5.58 19.48 1.02
C LEU A 170 -7.04 19.06 1.06
N ARG A 171 -7.80 19.43 2.10
CA ARG A 171 -9.12 18.84 2.38
C ARG A 171 -10.27 19.82 2.50
N ILE A 172 -10.02 21.03 2.96
CA ILE A 172 -11.09 22.03 3.19
C ILE A 172 -11.25 22.90 1.94
N LEU A 173 -10.13 23.37 1.40
CA LEU A 173 -10.11 24.24 0.24
C LEU A 173 -10.21 23.44 -1.06
N ASN A 174 -10.82 24.06 -2.07
CA ASN A 174 -10.78 23.50 -3.42
C ASN A 174 -9.43 23.78 -4.10
N SER A 175 -9.15 23.11 -5.22
CA SER A 175 -7.86 23.20 -5.91
C SER A 175 -7.51 24.61 -6.38
N GLU A 176 -8.49 25.46 -6.69
CA GLU A 176 -8.26 26.84 -7.13
C GLU A 176 -7.95 27.74 -5.93
N GLU A 177 -8.72 27.63 -4.85
CA GLU A 177 -8.50 28.35 -3.60
C GLU A 177 -7.13 28.04 -3.00
N SER A 178 -6.75 26.76 -2.92
CA SER A 178 -5.44 26.35 -2.41
C SER A 178 -4.31 26.93 -3.25
N LYS A 179 -4.45 26.93 -4.59
CA LYS A 179 -3.44 27.52 -5.49
C LYS A 179 -3.35 29.03 -5.30
N ALA A 180 -4.47 29.73 -5.35
CA ALA A 180 -4.52 31.17 -5.15
C ALA A 180 -3.91 31.57 -3.80
N HIS A 181 -4.15 30.77 -2.75
CA HIS A 181 -3.53 31.00 -1.45
C HIS A 181 -2.01 30.81 -1.48
N LEU A 182 -1.53 29.72 -2.07
CA LEU A 182 -0.10 29.40 -2.17
C LEU A 182 0.66 30.39 -3.06
N TYR A 183 0.03 30.94 -4.11
CA TYR A 183 0.63 31.95 -4.98
C TYR A 183 0.57 33.37 -4.40
N GLY A 184 -0.19 33.58 -3.33
CA GLY A 184 -0.37 34.90 -2.70
C GLY A 184 -1.43 35.77 -3.37
N ASP A 185 -2.24 35.21 -4.27
CA ASP A 185 -3.37 35.91 -4.89
C ASP A 185 -4.49 36.19 -3.86
N ILE A 186 -4.68 35.25 -2.92
CA ILE A 186 -5.58 35.40 -1.78
C ILE A 186 -4.87 35.03 -0.48
N HIS A 187 -5.24 35.68 0.62
CA HIS A 187 -4.76 35.29 1.95
C HIS A 187 -5.95 34.86 2.80
N ILE A 188 -6.06 33.55 3.06
CA ILE A 188 -7.12 33.00 3.90
C ILE A 188 -6.63 33.04 5.35
N HIS A 189 -7.31 33.84 6.17
CA HIS A 189 -7.01 33.91 7.59
C HIS A 189 -7.47 32.63 8.31
N MET A 190 -6.76 32.29 9.40
CA MET A 190 -7.13 31.20 10.32
C MET A 190 -7.14 29.78 9.73
N LEU A 191 -6.30 29.49 8.71
CA LEU A 191 -6.09 28.10 8.25
C LEU A 191 -5.50 27.16 9.32
N ARG A 192 -4.95 27.75 10.39
CA ARG A 192 -4.27 27.07 11.50
C ARG A 192 -5.23 26.48 12.55
N TYR A 193 -6.54 26.77 12.47
CA TYR A 193 -7.54 26.46 13.50
C TYR A 193 -8.68 25.55 13.00
#